data_AF-A0A2G8K908-F1
#
_entry.id   AF-A0A2G8K908-F1
#
_cell.length_a   1.000
_cell.length_b   1.000
_cell.length_c   1.000
_cell.angle_alpha   90.00
_cell.angle_beta   90.00
_cell.angle_gamma   90.00
#
_symmetry.space_group_name_H-M   'P 1'
#
loop_
_entity.id
_entity.type
_entity.pdbx_description
1 polymer ?
#
loop_
_entity_poly.entity_id
_entity_poly.type
_entity_poly.pdbx_seq_one_letter_code
_entity_poly.pdbx_strand_id
1 'polypeptide(L)'
;MIFGEEKVGALAVTGFAGKDEGGTERLVRTVCKGVQDRGCEKSGKAAQFRAFLSAEFGVNDVPLAPFKGNRFNILFHNGAGVYHLYKHLLVFFNRHKSENKLMLAVAADLEVPQYIAGVKSLGIIDKVITGPLWRAMEKEKHVLAMNERYDRLLECLAKWSKDSTDLLTGSDILYSDVPLKKNSVYDSLMKPCELDGMVKQLLEMLCSSFKMLSERMLSEHLKGGKYSRVSADQHREMQSVPTTNTTVERDFGMLDRLMREKPSASCIALEAMIIFATFSLFLKLAQKSKAQQKKAYADRLATIKAAREQKELGKKAAILKKADQDRARKLLLGKEIKSVGGLAESASELDQRLSELKSVKGKSKYLQTQLKYRRFVLGARNEGGVLNVSAGGKPKTVEQLKISLLGVIVCDNEELEAASTSFQNRAIGLAPVDAVEAFKSRLQPPPAKKTRLTSGSNIKLPEELVDKRIEHHTEEEGKWTGTKVQLWARKVPSTSFDTMGSLECTHTKRRRLRRTFRLEIYRFLYFSQVVKMAPTTIQIWGHSFVRRLGEQFQQKLGFKENWVYKGIQKSISMV
;
A
#
# COMPACT_ATOMS: atom_id res chain seq x y z
N MET A 1 27.58 -6.05 -34.56
CA MET A 1 28.62 -5.03 -34.83
C MET A 1 30.07 -5.54 -34.83
N ILE A 2 30.40 -6.75 -34.37
CA ILE A 2 31.75 -7.34 -34.58
C ILE A 2 31.71 -8.57 -35.52
N PHE A 3 30.61 -9.34 -35.48
CA PHE A 3 30.44 -10.57 -36.27
C PHE A 3 29.43 -10.45 -37.42
N GLY A 4 28.90 -9.26 -37.71
CA GLY A 4 27.83 -9.10 -38.70
C GLY A 4 26.61 -10.01 -38.41
N GLU A 5 26.23 -10.83 -39.39
CA GLU A 5 25.18 -11.86 -39.32
C GLU A 5 25.71 -13.25 -38.93
N GLU A 6 27.02 -13.40 -38.72
CA GLU A 6 27.65 -14.68 -38.42
C GLU A 6 27.22 -15.19 -37.03
N LYS A 7 26.77 -16.45 -37.00
CA LYS A 7 26.43 -17.14 -35.76
C LYS A 7 27.70 -17.71 -35.14
N VAL A 8 28.12 -17.13 -34.02
CA VAL A 8 29.32 -17.57 -33.26
C VAL A 8 28.96 -18.02 -31.84
N GLY A 9 29.85 -18.83 -31.25
CA GLY A 9 29.67 -19.38 -29.91
C GLY A 9 28.39 -20.21 -29.76
N ALA A 10 27.63 -19.98 -28.70
CA ALA A 10 26.37 -20.66 -28.44
C ALA A 10 25.32 -20.49 -29.55
N LEU A 11 25.38 -19.41 -30.35
CA LEU A 11 24.45 -19.22 -31.47
C LEU A 11 24.76 -20.11 -32.67
N ALA A 12 25.99 -20.62 -32.77
CA ALA A 12 26.37 -21.62 -33.76
C ALA A 12 25.85 -23.03 -33.38
N VAL A 13 25.48 -23.24 -32.10
CA VAL A 13 25.01 -24.53 -31.61
C VAL A 13 23.54 -24.75 -31.97
N THR A 14 23.22 -25.92 -32.52
CA THR A 14 21.86 -26.28 -32.94
C THR A 14 20.89 -26.28 -31.75
N GLY A 15 19.72 -25.66 -31.95
CA GLY A 15 18.67 -25.57 -30.92
C GLY A 15 18.90 -24.50 -29.85
N PHE A 16 19.89 -23.63 -30.02
CA PHE A 16 20.00 -22.38 -29.26
C PHE A 16 19.40 -21.22 -30.08
N ALA A 17 18.28 -20.67 -29.60
CA ALA A 17 17.72 -19.45 -30.15
C ALA A 17 18.38 -18.24 -29.48
N GLY A 18 19.03 -17.39 -30.27
CA GLY A 18 19.47 -16.08 -29.82
C GLY A 18 18.25 -15.24 -29.46
N LYS A 19 18.14 -14.85 -28.19
CA LYS A 19 17.37 -13.66 -27.82
C LYS A 19 18.21 -12.43 -28.19
N ASP A 20 17.61 -11.25 -28.19
CA ASP A 20 18.25 -9.94 -28.47
C ASP A 20 19.38 -9.53 -27.49
N GLU A 21 20.04 -10.50 -26.83
CA GLU A 21 21.11 -10.35 -25.85
C GLU A 21 22.49 -10.44 -26.52
N GLY A 22 23.42 -9.57 -26.13
CA GLY A 22 24.80 -9.60 -26.63
C GLY A 22 25.55 -10.86 -26.20
N GLY A 23 26.50 -11.34 -27.03
CA GLY A 23 27.24 -12.57 -26.76
C GLY A 23 28.04 -12.56 -25.45
N THR A 24 28.72 -11.45 -25.14
CA THR A 24 29.43 -11.26 -23.87
C THR A 24 28.50 -11.31 -22.66
N GLU A 25 27.36 -10.63 -22.74
CA GLU A 25 26.35 -10.63 -21.66
C GLU A 25 25.79 -12.04 -21.44
N ARG A 26 25.45 -12.72 -22.55
CA ARG A 26 24.99 -14.11 -22.55
C ARG A 26 26.02 -15.02 -21.91
N LEU A 27 27.32 -14.89 -22.24
CA LEU A 27 28.39 -15.68 -21.65
C LEU A 27 28.43 -15.49 -20.13
N VAL A 28 28.49 -14.25 -19.63
CA VAL A 28 28.51 -13.98 -18.18
C VAL A 28 27.27 -14.59 -17.51
N ARG A 29 26.09 -14.37 -18.08
CA ARG A 29 24.83 -14.87 -17.52
C ARG A 29 24.75 -16.40 -17.52
N THR A 30 25.20 -17.06 -18.59
CA THR A 30 25.14 -18.52 -18.72
C THR A 30 26.19 -19.20 -17.84
N VAL A 31 27.40 -18.64 -17.70
CA VAL A 31 28.39 -19.07 -16.71
C VAL A 31 27.81 -19.00 -15.30
N CYS A 32 27.22 -17.86 -14.90
CA CYS A 32 26.61 -17.77 -13.57
C CYS A 32 25.47 -18.79 -13.38
N LYS A 33 24.66 -19.05 -14.40
CA LYS A 33 23.67 -20.15 -14.34
C LYS A 33 24.32 -21.52 -14.20
N GLY A 34 25.48 -21.72 -14.82
CA GLY A 34 26.21 -22.99 -14.82
C GLY A 34 26.90 -23.29 -13.50
N VAL A 35 27.59 -22.31 -12.89
CA VAL A 35 28.52 -22.60 -11.79
C VAL A 35 28.32 -21.80 -10.51
N GLN A 36 27.43 -20.81 -10.48
CA GLN A 36 27.12 -20.06 -9.26
C GLN A 36 26.10 -20.81 -8.38
N ASP A 37 26.23 -20.71 -7.06
CA ASP A 37 25.46 -21.52 -6.08
C ASP A 37 23.95 -21.38 -6.13
N ARG A 38 23.48 -20.21 -6.58
CA ARG A 38 22.07 -19.88 -6.79
C ARG A 38 21.77 -19.75 -8.29
N GLY A 39 22.58 -20.39 -9.11
CA GLY A 39 22.42 -20.52 -10.56
C GLY A 39 21.25 -21.44 -10.91
N CYS A 40 21.36 -22.16 -12.03
CA CYS A 40 20.28 -23.03 -12.48
C CYS A 40 20.24 -24.31 -11.63
N GLU A 41 19.18 -24.50 -10.84
CA GLU A 41 19.01 -25.72 -10.03
C GLU A 41 18.87 -26.99 -10.87
N LYS A 42 18.36 -26.87 -12.11
CA LYS A 42 18.11 -28.03 -13.00
C LYS A 42 19.31 -28.42 -13.84
N SER A 43 20.10 -27.46 -14.31
CA SER A 43 21.14 -27.68 -15.31
C SER A 43 22.52 -27.17 -14.88
N GLY A 44 22.60 -26.43 -13.77
CA GLY A 44 23.84 -25.92 -13.21
C GLY A 44 24.55 -26.97 -12.37
N LYS A 45 25.88 -26.86 -12.30
CA LYS A 45 26.81 -27.77 -11.65
C LYS A 45 27.70 -27.06 -10.63
N ALA A 46 27.14 -26.10 -9.87
CA ALA A 46 27.90 -25.27 -8.92
C ALA A 46 28.72 -26.09 -7.90
N ALA A 47 28.13 -27.12 -7.30
CA ALA A 47 28.83 -27.97 -6.34
C ALA A 47 29.99 -28.75 -6.98
N GLN A 48 29.78 -29.29 -8.19
CA GLN A 48 30.81 -30.02 -8.93
C GLN A 48 31.94 -29.09 -9.36
N PHE A 49 31.62 -27.88 -9.83
CA PHE A 49 32.63 -26.88 -10.22
C PHE A 49 33.50 -26.45 -9.04
N ARG A 50 32.91 -26.19 -7.86
CA ARG A 50 33.69 -25.89 -6.65
C ARG A 50 34.60 -27.04 -6.23
N ALA A 51 34.09 -28.27 -6.28
CA ALA A 51 34.90 -29.45 -5.97
C ALA A 51 36.07 -29.58 -6.95
N PHE A 52 35.82 -29.37 -8.25
CA PHE A 52 36.84 -29.33 -9.29
C PHE A 52 37.89 -28.24 -9.05
N LEU A 53 37.46 -27.00 -8.75
CA LEU A 53 38.38 -25.89 -8.47
C LEU A 53 39.27 -26.16 -7.25
N SER A 54 38.69 -26.70 -6.18
CA SER A 54 39.42 -27.00 -4.95
C SER A 54 40.41 -28.16 -5.17
N ALA A 55 39.98 -29.23 -5.84
CA ALA A 55 40.79 -30.43 -6.04
C ALA A 55 41.94 -30.22 -7.06
N GLU A 56 41.68 -29.54 -8.18
CA GLU A 56 42.67 -29.44 -9.27
C GLU A 56 43.51 -28.16 -9.21
N PHE A 57 42.99 -27.08 -8.61
CA PHE A 57 43.66 -25.78 -8.63
C PHE A 57 43.85 -25.17 -7.24
N GLY A 58 43.38 -25.81 -6.17
CA GLY A 58 43.42 -25.27 -4.81
C GLY A 58 42.60 -23.97 -4.66
N VAL A 59 41.69 -23.68 -5.58
CA VAL A 59 40.87 -22.47 -5.57
C VAL A 59 39.57 -22.75 -4.83
N ASN A 60 39.35 -22.08 -3.70
CA ASN A 60 38.17 -22.28 -2.87
C ASN A 60 37.11 -21.19 -3.04
N ASP A 61 37.43 -20.09 -3.74
CA ASP A 61 36.52 -18.98 -3.95
C ASP A 61 35.98 -18.96 -5.39
N VAL A 62 34.67 -18.75 -5.51
CA VAL A 62 33.99 -18.54 -6.79
C VAL A 62 33.45 -17.11 -6.76
N PRO A 63 34.19 -16.13 -7.33
CA PRO A 63 33.84 -14.71 -7.24
C PRO A 63 32.70 -14.34 -8.21
N LEU A 64 31.57 -15.05 -8.13
CA LEU A 64 30.36 -14.83 -8.91
C LEU A 64 29.19 -14.56 -7.98
N ALA A 65 28.52 -13.43 -8.19
CA ALA A 65 27.34 -13.04 -7.47
C ALA A 65 26.06 -13.50 -8.21
N PRO A 66 24.99 -13.83 -7.49
CA PRO A 66 23.72 -14.15 -8.12
C PRO A 66 23.14 -12.91 -8.80
N PHE A 67 22.48 -13.09 -9.95
CA PHE A 67 21.65 -12.06 -10.61
C PHE A 67 20.35 -11.73 -9.84
N LYS A 68 20.34 -11.91 -8.51
CA LYS A 68 19.19 -11.64 -7.64
C LYS A 68 19.40 -10.30 -6.95
N GLY A 69 18.44 -9.39 -7.11
CA GLY A 69 18.52 -8.02 -6.61
C GLY A 69 18.98 -7.06 -7.72
N ASN A 70 18.29 -5.93 -7.84
CA ASN A 70 18.43 -5.01 -8.96
C ASN A 70 19.67 -4.11 -8.79
N ARG A 71 20.87 -4.68 -8.98
CA ARG A 71 22.12 -3.92 -8.93
C ARG A 71 22.65 -3.72 -10.35
N PHE A 72 22.73 -2.47 -10.80
CA PHE A 72 23.24 -2.15 -12.14
C PHE A 72 24.67 -2.67 -12.36
N ASN A 73 25.47 -2.81 -11.29
CA ASN A 73 26.85 -3.27 -11.38
C ASN A 73 27.02 -4.80 -11.42
N ILE A 74 25.95 -5.59 -11.30
CA ILE A 74 26.07 -7.05 -11.17
C ILE A 74 26.67 -7.73 -12.40
N LEU A 75 26.34 -7.23 -13.60
CA LEU A 75 26.88 -7.75 -14.86
C LEU A 75 28.39 -7.53 -14.93
N PHE A 76 28.86 -6.33 -14.57
CA PHE A 76 30.27 -5.98 -14.54
C PHE A 76 31.03 -6.81 -13.49
N HIS A 77 30.47 -6.93 -12.28
CA HIS A 77 31.03 -7.73 -11.20
C HIS A 77 31.21 -9.19 -11.61
N ASN A 78 30.18 -9.79 -12.21
CA ASN A 78 30.25 -11.15 -12.69
C ASN A 78 31.19 -11.29 -13.90
N GLY A 79 31.30 -10.26 -14.75
CA GLY A 79 32.32 -10.20 -15.80
C GLY A 79 33.73 -10.34 -15.23
N ALA A 80 34.05 -9.60 -14.17
CA ALA A 80 35.33 -9.72 -13.47
C ALA A 80 35.60 -11.17 -12.99
N GLY A 81 34.59 -11.79 -12.38
CA GLY A 81 34.70 -13.17 -11.89
C GLY A 81 34.84 -14.20 -13.02
N VAL A 82 34.11 -14.05 -14.13
CA VAL A 82 34.21 -14.94 -15.29
C VAL A 82 35.60 -14.86 -15.91
N TYR A 83 36.16 -13.65 -16.08
CA TYR A 83 37.52 -13.51 -16.63
C TYR A 83 38.56 -14.14 -15.70
N HIS A 84 38.46 -13.89 -14.40
CA HIS A 84 39.37 -14.48 -13.40
C HIS A 84 39.37 -16.01 -13.46
N LEU A 85 38.19 -16.61 -13.63
CA LEU A 85 38.03 -18.05 -13.71
C LEU A 85 38.16 -18.63 -15.13
N TYR A 86 38.41 -17.80 -16.15
CA TYR A 86 38.27 -18.17 -17.57
C TYR A 86 38.95 -19.51 -17.91
N LYS A 87 40.22 -19.67 -17.55
CA LYS A 87 40.98 -20.90 -17.84
C LYS A 87 40.38 -22.13 -17.15
N HIS A 88 39.95 -21.99 -15.90
CA HIS A 88 39.32 -23.07 -15.15
C HIS A 88 37.93 -23.42 -15.70
N LEU A 89 37.15 -22.41 -16.08
CA LEU A 89 35.85 -22.57 -16.72
C LEU A 89 36.01 -23.32 -18.05
N LEU A 90 36.97 -22.93 -18.90
CA LEU A 90 37.19 -23.58 -20.18
C LEU A 90 37.50 -25.07 -20.02
N VAL A 91 38.36 -25.45 -19.07
CA VAL A 91 38.67 -26.85 -18.78
C VAL A 91 37.43 -27.59 -18.27
N PHE A 92 36.72 -27.02 -17.30
CA PHE A 92 35.54 -27.65 -16.71
C PHE A 92 34.43 -27.86 -17.74
N PHE A 93 34.03 -26.82 -18.45
CA PHE A 93 32.93 -26.88 -19.41
C PHE A 93 33.27 -27.77 -20.61
N ASN A 94 34.54 -27.87 -21.02
CA ASN A 94 34.92 -28.82 -22.07
C ASN A 94 34.82 -30.28 -21.64
N ARG A 95 35.05 -30.60 -20.35
CA ARG A 95 34.84 -31.96 -19.82
C ARG A 95 33.36 -32.32 -19.69
N HIS A 96 32.50 -31.34 -19.44
CA HIS A 96 31.07 -31.54 -19.18
C HIS A 96 30.15 -31.10 -20.33
N LYS A 97 30.68 -30.75 -21.51
CA LYS A 97 29.91 -30.15 -22.62
C LYS A 97 28.79 -31.04 -23.15
N SER A 98 28.92 -32.37 -23.05
CA SER A 98 27.93 -33.34 -23.54
C SER A 98 26.77 -33.58 -22.58
N GLU A 99 26.84 -33.10 -21.34
CA GLU A 99 25.83 -33.45 -20.33
C GLU A 99 24.51 -32.72 -20.54
N ASN A 100 24.55 -31.43 -20.90
CA ASN A 100 23.35 -30.66 -21.17
C ASN A 100 23.64 -29.43 -22.05
N LYS A 101 22.56 -28.89 -22.63
CA LYS A 101 22.61 -27.73 -23.54
C LYS A 101 23.23 -26.47 -22.92
N LEU A 102 23.08 -26.27 -21.59
CA LEU A 102 23.69 -25.12 -20.92
C LEU A 102 25.21 -25.26 -20.87
N MET A 103 25.75 -26.44 -20.53
CA MET A 103 27.19 -26.70 -20.52
C MET A 103 27.79 -26.53 -21.92
N LEU A 104 27.12 -27.08 -22.94
CA LEU A 104 27.52 -26.96 -24.34
C LEU A 104 27.59 -25.50 -24.80
N ALA A 105 26.57 -24.71 -24.49
CA ALA A 105 26.53 -23.30 -24.86
C ALA A 105 27.61 -22.47 -24.18
N VAL A 106 27.87 -22.72 -22.89
CA VAL A 106 28.94 -22.02 -22.17
C VAL A 106 30.30 -22.41 -22.74
N ALA A 107 30.56 -23.68 -23.01
CA ALA A 107 31.81 -24.12 -23.65
C ALA A 107 32.03 -23.39 -24.98
N ALA A 108 31.00 -23.35 -25.84
CA ALA A 108 31.07 -22.68 -27.13
C ALA A 108 31.31 -21.16 -27.01
N ASP A 109 30.64 -20.46 -26.08
CA ASP A 109 30.86 -19.02 -25.87
C ASP A 109 32.25 -18.73 -25.25
N LEU A 110 32.82 -19.63 -24.44
CA LEU A 110 34.16 -19.46 -23.85
C LEU A 110 35.28 -19.54 -24.90
N GLU A 111 35.04 -20.23 -26.01
CA GLU A 111 36.02 -20.36 -27.10
C GLU A 111 36.08 -19.13 -28.02
N VAL A 112 35.18 -18.17 -27.87
CA VAL A 112 35.12 -16.95 -28.69
C VAL A 112 36.00 -15.85 -28.08
N PRO A 113 37.16 -15.49 -28.66
CA PRO A 113 38.10 -14.54 -28.06
C PRO A 113 37.48 -13.16 -27.80
N GLN A 114 36.58 -12.71 -28.67
CA GLN A 114 35.88 -11.44 -28.56
C GLN A 114 34.96 -11.39 -27.34
N TYR A 115 34.35 -12.52 -26.98
CA TYR A 115 33.53 -12.59 -25.76
C TYR A 115 34.43 -12.53 -24.53
N ILE A 116 35.59 -13.19 -24.54
CA ILE A 116 36.56 -13.12 -23.45
C ILE A 116 37.14 -11.71 -23.28
N ALA A 117 37.46 -11.03 -24.39
CA ALA A 117 37.87 -9.62 -24.37
C ALA A 117 36.76 -8.76 -23.76
N GLY A 118 35.51 -8.96 -24.16
CA GLY A 118 34.36 -8.27 -23.58
C GLY A 118 34.19 -8.53 -22.08
N VAL A 119 34.37 -9.77 -21.63
CA VAL A 119 34.29 -10.12 -20.21
C VAL A 119 35.42 -9.42 -19.42
N LYS A 120 36.64 -9.36 -19.96
CA LYS A 120 37.75 -8.59 -19.37
C LYS A 120 37.39 -7.11 -19.26
N SER A 121 36.89 -6.50 -20.33
CA SER A 121 36.46 -5.09 -20.34
C SER A 121 35.38 -4.82 -19.29
N LEU A 122 34.34 -5.67 -19.20
CA LEU A 122 33.31 -5.56 -18.17
C LEU A 122 33.89 -5.65 -16.75
N GLY A 123 34.87 -6.55 -16.54
CA GLY A 123 35.54 -6.69 -15.27
C GLY A 123 36.38 -5.48 -14.87
N ILE A 124 37.10 -4.86 -15.81
CA ILE A 124 37.84 -3.62 -15.58
C ILE A 124 36.89 -2.49 -15.19
N ILE A 125 35.76 -2.37 -15.91
CA ILE A 125 34.70 -1.41 -15.58
C ILE A 125 34.15 -1.64 -14.15
N ASP A 126 33.97 -2.89 -13.70
CA ASP A 126 33.60 -3.17 -12.30
C ASP A 126 34.62 -2.61 -11.32
N LYS A 127 35.89 -2.95 -11.52
CA LYS A 127 36.93 -2.64 -10.54
C LYS A 127 37.26 -1.16 -10.49
N VAL A 128 37.26 -0.47 -11.62
CA VAL A 128 37.73 0.93 -11.71
C VAL A 128 36.58 1.93 -11.73
N ILE A 129 35.39 1.57 -12.24
CA ILE A 129 34.28 2.51 -12.43
C ILE A 129 33.08 2.16 -11.55
N THR A 130 32.34 1.10 -11.86
CA THR A 130 31.02 0.86 -11.25
C THR A 130 31.13 0.44 -9.78
N GLY A 131 32.17 -0.31 -9.41
CA GLY A 131 32.43 -0.69 -8.02
C GLY A 131 32.84 0.50 -7.14
N PRO A 132 33.81 1.34 -7.54
CA PRO A 132 34.09 2.60 -6.85
C PRO A 132 32.89 3.55 -6.80
N LEU A 133 32.12 3.70 -7.88
CA LEU A 133 30.88 4.48 -7.90
C LEU A 133 29.85 3.96 -6.89
N TRP A 134 29.63 2.64 -6.85
CA TRP A 134 28.72 2.03 -5.87
C TRP A 134 29.16 2.32 -4.43
N ARG A 135 30.45 2.16 -4.13
CA ARG A 135 30.99 2.42 -2.79
C ARG A 135 30.96 3.90 -2.42
N ALA A 136 31.14 4.80 -3.38
CA ALA A 136 30.93 6.23 -3.17
C ALA A 136 29.48 6.51 -2.80
N MET A 137 28.51 5.94 -3.53
CA MET A 137 27.08 6.08 -3.21
C MET A 137 26.71 5.46 -1.85
N GLU A 138 27.34 4.37 -1.44
CA GLU A 138 27.11 3.77 -0.11
C GLU A 138 27.72 4.61 1.03
N LYS A 139 28.86 5.27 0.76
CA LYS A 139 29.55 6.16 1.72
C LYS A 139 28.77 7.47 1.90
N GLU A 140 28.34 8.07 0.80
CA GLU A 140 27.55 9.30 0.81
C GLU A 140 26.12 9.00 1.23
N LYS A 141 25.59 9.76 2.20
CA LYS A 141 24.23 9.53 2.71
C LYS A 141 23.15 10.26 1.92
N HIS A 142 23.55 11.23 1.10
CA HIS A 142 22.64 12.15 0.43
C HIS A 142 22.99 12.31 -1.04
N VAL A 143 21.97 12.32 -1.91
CA VAL A 143 22.16 12.35 -3.37
C VAL A 143 22.94 13.58 -3.86
N LEU A 144 22.76 14.75 -3.25
CA LEU A 144 23.47 15.98 -3.67
C LEU A 144 24.99 15.93 -3.40
N ALA A 145 25.43 15.13 -2.43
CA ALA A 145 26.86 14.96 -2.16
C ALA A 145 27.57 14.20 -3.31
N MET A 146 26.81 13.58 -4.21
CA MET A 146 27.36 12.89 -5.37
C MET A 146 27.60 13.82 -6.58
N ASN A 147 27.11 15.06 -6.58
CA ASN A 147 27.17 15.93 -7.77
C ASN A 147 28.61 16.10 -8.31
N GLU A 148 29.57 16.45 -7.44
CA GLU A 148 30.98 16.60 -7.84
C GLU A 148 31.58 15.27 -8.34
N ARG A 149 31.12 14.14 -7.76
CA ARG A 149 31.56 12.81 -8.17
C ARG A 149 30.99 12.40 -9.52
N TYR A 150 29.80 12.89 -9.89
CA TYR A 150 29.22 12.68 -11.22
C TYR A 150 29.94 13.50 -12.29
N ASP A 151 30.33 14.74 -11.98
CA ASP A 151 31.17 15.54 -12.90
C ASP A 151 32.51 14.83 -13.14
N ARG A 152 33.18 14.37 -12.07
CA ARG A 152 34.42 13.59 -12.17
C ARG A 152 34.24 12.31 -13.00
N LEU A 153 33.11 11.62 -12.83
CA LEU A 153 32.78 10.44 -13.62
C LEU A 153 32.73 10.77 -15.12
N LEU A 154 32.09 11.87 -15.50
CA LEU A 154 32.03 12.27 -16.91
C LEU A 154 33.39 12.69 -17.47
N GLU A 155 34.21 13.39 -16.69
CA GLU A 155 35.57 13.78 -17.08
C GLU A 155 36.43 12.53 -17.36
N CYS A 156 36.40 11.55 -16.46
CA CYS A 156 37.11 10.28 -16.64
C CYS A 156 36.58 9.47 -17.83
N LEU A 157 35.26 9.35 -17.98
CA LEU A 157 34.66 8.63 -19.12
C LEU A 157 34.99 9.31 -20.45
N ALA A 158 35.02 10.64 -20.50
CA ALA A 158 35.43 11.39 -21.69
C ALA A 158 36.90 11.13 -22.03
N LYS A 159 37.80 11.12 -21.03
CA LYS A 159 39.21 10.76 -21.21
C LYS A 159 39.33 9.33 -21.76
N TRP A 160 38.77 8.35 -21.07
CA TRP A 160 38.91 6.93 -21.41
C TRP A 160 38.17 6.51 -22.69
N SER A 161 37.17 7.29 -23.13
CA SER A 161 36.52 7.07 -24.43
C SER A 161 37.43 7.42 -25.63
N LYS A 162 38.45 8.26 -25.42
CA LYS A 162 39.43 8.63 -26.45
C LYS A 162 40.65 7.72 -26.41
N ASP A 163 41.13 7.41 -25.21
CA ASP A 163 42.23 6.48 -24.99
C ASP A 163 42.06 5.78 -23.64
N SER A 164 41.83 4.47 -23.67
CA SER A 164 41.64 3.67 -22.45
C SER A 164 42.91 2.96 -21.99
N THR A 165 44.11 3.35 -22.46
CA THR A 165 45.38 2.70 -22.09
C THR A 165 45.62 2.74 -20.57
N ASP A 166 45.41 3.90 -19.96
CA ASP A 166 45.56 4.06 -18.50
C ASP A 166 44.54 3.23 -17.70
N LEU A 167 43.32 3.13 -18.22
CA LEU A 167 42.26 2.33 -17.62
C LEU A 167 42.57 0.83 -17.70
N LEU A 168 43.11 0.37 -18.83
CA LEU A 168 43.48 -1.03 -19.06
C LEU A 168 44.64 -1.48 -18.16
N THR A 169 45.62 -0.60 -17.94
CA THR A 169 46.77 -0.86 -17.06
C THR A 169 46.46 -0.66 -15.57
N GLY A 170 45.32 -0.03 -15.27
CA GLY A 170 44.94 0.34 -13.90
C GLY A 170 45.80 1.46 -13.31
N SER A 171 46.46 2.27 -14.15
CA SER A 171 47.25 3.43 -13.73
C SER A 171 46.36 4.62 -13.34
N ASP A 172 45.17 4.72 -13.95
CA ASP A 172 44.19 5.76 -13.67
C ASP A 172 42.94 5.17 -12.99
N ILE A 173 42.36 5.95 -12.08
CA ILE A 173 41.28 5.52 -11.19
C ILE A 173 40.18 6.59 -11.14
N LEU A 174 38.93 6.16 -10.98
CA LEU A 174 37.78 7.08 -10.98
C LEU A 174 37.84 8.09 -9.82
N TYR A 175 38.01 7.59 -8.59
CA TYR A 175 38.06 8.40 -7.37
C TYR A 175 39.29 8.05 -6.55
N SER A 176 40.11 9.05 -6.24
CA SER A 176 41.31 8.88 -5.41
C SER A 176 40.98 8.58 -3.94
N ASP A 177 39.84 9.06 -3.44
CA ASP A 177 39.41 8.89 -2.05
C ASP A 177 38.60 7.60 -1.80
N VAL A 178 38.31 6.83 -2.85
CA VAL A 178 37.59 5.55 -2.75
C VAL A 178 38.57 4.41 -3.03
N PRO A 179 38.96 3.63 -2.01
CA PRO A 179 40.01 2.63 -2.17
C PRO A 179 39.61 1.54 -3.17
N LEU A 180 40.48 1.21 -4.12
CA LEU A 180 40.29 0.07 -5.00
C LEU A 180 40.44 -1.26 -4.23
N LYS A 181 39.55 -2.22 -4.48
CA LYS A 181 39.69 -3.56 -3.91
C LYS A 181 40.66 -4.38 -4.76
N LYS A 182 41.96 -4.25 -4.48
CA LYS A 182 43.04 -5.02 -5.11
C LYS A 182 43.05 -6.44 -4.56
N ASN A 183 42.39 -7.36 -5.24
CA ASN A 183 42.35 -8.79 -4.92
C ASN A 183 42.81 -9.60 -6.13
N SER A 184 42.90 -10.93 -5.99
CA SER A 184 43.29 -11.84 -7.08
C SER A 184 42.53 -11.62 -8.40
N VAL A 185 41.24 -11.24 -8.31
CA VAL A 185 40.42 -10.86 -9.47
C VAL A 185 40.94 -9.59 -10.14
N TYR A 186 41.25 -8.55 -9.36
CA TYR A 186 41.87 -7.32 -9.89
C TYR A 186 43.20 -7.62 -10.58
N ASP A 187 44.07 -8.39 -9.93
CA ASP A 187 45.40 -8.72 -10.46
C ASP A 187 45.29 -9.51 -11.77
N SER A 188 44.30 -10.42 -11.87
CA SER A 188 44.05 -11.14 -13.12
C SER A 188 43.58 -10.24 -14.26
N LEU A 189 42.79 -9.20 -13.97
CA LEU A 189 42.28 -8.26 -14.97
C LEU A 189 43.37 -7.32 -15.50
N MET A 190 44.27 -6.86 -14.62
CA MET A 190 45.34 -5.93 -15.00
C MET A 190 46.55 -6.64 -15.63
N LYS A 191 46.60 -7.97 -15.59
CA LYS A 191 47.65 -8.73 -16.25
C LYS A 191 47.57 -8.57 -17.77
N PRO A 192 48.68 -8.23 -18.44
CA PRO A 192 48.71 -8.14 -19.89
C PRO A 192 48.32 -9.46 -20.56
N CYS A 193 47.58 -9.38 -21.67
CA CYS A 193 47.25 -10.54 -22.50
C CYS A 193 47.14 -10.18 -23.99
N GLU A 194 47.13 -11.20 -24.83
CA GLU A 194 47.06 -11.05 -26.30
C GLU A 194 45.79 -10.32 -26.79
N LEU A 195 44.73 -10.32 -25.97
CA LEU A 195 43.46 -9.67 -26.30
C LEU A 195 43.45 -8.17 -25.96
N ASP A 196 44.51 -7.61 -25.37
CA ASP A 196 44.53 -6.24 -24.84
C ASP A 196 44.22 -5.17 -25.89
N GLY A 197 44.63 -5.36 -27.15
CA GLY A 197 44.26 -4.46 -28.24
C GLY A 197 42.75 -4.38 -28.45
N MET A 198 42.06 -5.53 -28.37
CA MET A 198 40.60 -5.59 -28.49
C MET A 198 39.91 -5.09 -27.22
N VAL A 199 40.46 -5.40 -26.05
CA VAL A 199 39.97 -4.94 -24.75
C VAL A 199 40.00 -3.42 -24.68
N LYS A 200 41.07 -2.79 -25.18
CA LYS A 200 41.20 -1.32 -25.32
C LYS A 200 40.06 -0.74 -26.15
N GLN A 201 39.86 -1.23 -27.37
CA GLN A 201 38.77 -0.76 -28.25
C GLN A 201 37.38 -0.93 -27.61
N LEU A 202 37.14 -2.07 -26.94
CA LEU A 202 35.89 -2.32 -26.23
C LEU A 202 35.71 -1.37 -25.04
N LEU A 203 36.77 -1.07 -24.29
CA LEU A 203 36.72 -0.10 -23.20
C LEU A 203 36.42 1.30 -23.70
N GLU A 204 37.03 1.75 -24.79
CA GLU A 204 36.76 3.06 -25.41
C GLU A 204 35.29 3.19 -25.83
N MET A 205 34.74 2.16 -26.49
CA MET A 205 33.32 2.11 -26.87
C MET A 205 32.38 2.06 -25.66
N LEU A 206 32.71 1.27 -24.63
CA LEU A 206 31.93 1.17 -23.41
C LEU A 206 31.94 2.49 -22.63
N CYS A 207 33.10 3.14 -22.51
CA CYS A 207 33.25 4.43 -21.86
C CYS A 207 32.47 5.53 -22.60
N SER A 208 32.51 5.53 -23.93
CA SER A 208 31.69 6.44 -24.76
C SER A 208 30.19 6.23 -24.50
N SER A 209 29.74 4.97 -24.51
CA SER A 209 28.34 4.62 -24.24
C SER A 209 27.91 4.98 -22.82
N PHE A 210 28.77 4.73 -21.83
CA PHE A 210 28.54 5.09 -20.44
C PHE A 210 28.52 6.59 -20.21
N LYS A 211 29.34 7.35 -20.92
CA LYS A 211 29.31 8.81 -20.87
C LYS A 211 27.96 9.32 -21.34
N MET A 212 27.50 8.90 -22.52
CA MET A 212 26.21 9.32 -23.07
C MET A 212 25.05 8.95 -22.13
N LEU A 213 25.07 7.74 -21.56
CA LEU A 213 24.04 7.30 -20.62
C LEU A 213 24.07 8.13 -19.34
N SER A 214 25.25 8.38 -18.78
CA SER A 214 25.43 9.15 -17.55
C SER A 214 25.02 10.62 -17.74
N GLU A 215 25.38 11.24 -18.86
CA GLU A 215 24.93 12.60 -19.21
C GLU A 215 23.41 12.71 -19.24
N ARG A 216 22.74 11.72 -19.84
CA ARG A 216 21.28 11.69 -19.92
C ARG A 216 20.63 11.43 -18.57
N MET A 217 21.12 10.46 -17.80
CA MET A 217 20.50 10.03 -16.54
C MET A 217 20.79 10.99 -15.39
N LEU A 218 21.92 11.70 -15.43
CA LEU A 218 22.38 12.58 -14.37
C LEU A 218 22.26 14.06 -14.75
N SER A 219 21.60 14.39 -15.87
CA SER A 219 21.52 15.76 -16.42
C SER A 219 21.09 16.81 -15.40
N GLU A 220 20.20 16.45 -14.46
CA GLU A 220 19.74 17.37 -13.42
C GLU A 220 20.78 17.59 -12.30
N HIS A 221 21.72 16.65 -12.09
CA HIS A 221 22.73 16.69 -11.04
C HIS A 221 24.09 17.23 -11.52
N LEU A 222 24.36 17.20 -12.82
CA LEU A 222 25.59 17.70 -13.44
C LEU A 222 25.65 19.24 -13.46
N LYS A 223 26.83 19.81 -13.74
CA LYS A 223 27.01 21.27 -13.91
C LYS A 223 25.94 21.87 -14.85
N GLY A 224 25.17 22.83 -14.33
CA GLY A 224 24.09 23.50 -15.07
C GLY A 224 22.72 22.83 -14.91
N GLY A 225 22.66 21.66 -14.29
CA GLY A 225 21.43 20.96 -13.94
C GLY A 225 20.70 21.59 -12.74
N LYS A 226 19.40 21.30 -12.64
CA LYS A 226 18.49 21.82 -11.61
C LYS A 226 18.98 21.59 -10.17
N TYR A 227 19.64 20.46 -9.92
CA TYR A 227 20.14 20.04 -8.62
C TYR A 227 21.65 20.27 -8.45
N SER A 228 22.31 20.88 -9.43
CA SER A 228 23.75 21.18 -9.35
C SER A 228 24.05 22.28 -8.32
N ARG A 229 23.13 23.24 -8.17
CA ARG A 229 23.18 24.31 -7.17
C ARG A 229 21.81 24.46 -6.54
N VAL A 230 21.70 24.06 -5.28
CA VAL A 230 20.43 23.97 -4.58
C VAL A 230 20.36 25.03 -3.49
N SER A 231 19.22 25.70 -3.32
CA SER A 231 19.04 26.65 -2.22
C SER A 231 19.01 25.94 -0.86
N ALA A 232 19.25 26.69 0.23
CA ALA A 232 19.20 26.14 1.58
C ALA A 232 17.83 25.53 1.93
N ASP A 233 16.74 26.12 1.44
CA ASP A 233 15.38 25.61 1.66
C ASP A 233 15.14 24.30 0.92
N GLN A 234 15.53 24.23 -0.35
CA GLN A 234 15.44 23.00 -1.14
C GLN A 234 16.33 21.89 -0.58
N HIS A 235 17.51 22.23 -0.06
CA HIS A 235 18.38 21.28 0.63
C HIS A 235 17.71 20.73 1.89
N ARG A 236 16.97 21.57 2.63
CA ARG A 236 16.18 21.15 3.79
C ARG A 236 15.03 20.23 3.39
N GLU A 237 14.35 20.52 2.29
CA GLU A 237 13.27 19.65 1.77
C GLU A 237 13.79 18.28 1.32
N MET A 238 15.01 18.22 0.80
CA MET A 238 15.62 16.98 0.28
C MET A 238 16.43 16.20 1.31
N GLN A 239 16.55 16.67 2.56
CA GLN A 239 17.44 16.09 3.57
C GLN A 239 17.32 14.55 3.78
N SER A 240 16.17 13.98 3.44
CA SER A 240 15.88 12.55 3.58
C SER A 240 16.12 11.71 2.32
N VAL A 241 16.56 12.31 1.21
CA VAL A 241 16.72 11.63 -0.08
C VAL A 241 18.04 10.86 -0.09
N PRO A 242 18.01 9.52 -0.07
CA PRO A 242 19.22 8.71 -0.11
C PRO A 242 19.87 8.75 -1.49
N THR A 243 21.14 8.35 -1.55
CA THR A 243 21.88 8.17 -2.81
C THR A 243 21.38 7.02 -3.67
N THR A 244 20.74 6.01 -3.08
CA THR A 244 20.23 4.84 -3.79
C THR A 244 18.81 4.50 -3.36
N ASN A 245 18.05 3.89 -4.27
CA ASN A 245 16.70 3.38 -4.00
C ASN A 245 16.71 1.97 -3.37
N THR A 246 17.89 1.37 -3.11
CA THR A 246 18.05 -0.02 -2.65
C THR A 246 17.20 -0.35 -1.42
N THR A 247 17.18 0.54 -0.42
CA THR A 247 16.40 0.36 0.80
C THR A 247 14.90 0.33 0.49
N VAL A 248 14.45 1.24 -0.36
CA VAL A 248 13.04 1.36 -0.77
C VAL A 248 12.61 0.13 -1.56
N GLU A 249 13.40 -0.31 -2.53
CA GLU A 249 13.14 -1.53 -3.30
C GLU A 249 13.06 -2.77 -2.41
N ARG A 250 13.98 -2.89 -1.44
CA ARG A 250 13.97 -3.99 -0.47
C ARG A 250 12.68 -3.98 0.34
N ASP A 251 12.27 -2.83 0.85
CA ASP A 251 11.09 -2.70 1.71
C ASP A 251 9.82 -3.02 0.91
N PHE A 252 9.72 -2.59 -0.35
CA PHE A 252 8.64 -2.99 -1.26
C PHE A 252 8.66 -4.47 -1.59
N GLY A 253 9.84 -5.07 -1.83
CA GLY A 253 9.96 -6.51 -2.06
C GLY A 253 9.52 -7.33 -0.84
N MET A 254 9.84 -6.86 0.37
CA MET A 254 9.35 -7.47 1.60
C MET A 254 7.83 -7.33 1.74
N LEU A 255 7.29 -6.16 1.41
CA LEU A 255 5.85 -5.91 1.45
C LEU A 255 5.10 -6.84 0.49
N ASP A 256 5.52 -6.94 -0.77
CA ASP A 256 4.88 -7.81 -1.76
C ASP A 256 4.91 -9.28 -1.31
N ARG A 257 6.05 -9.76 -0.82
CA ARG A 257 6.16 -11.10 -0.26
C ARG A 257 5.17 -11.31 0.91
N LEU A 258 5.15 -10.39 1.86
CA LEU A 258 4.29 -10.50 3.04
C LEU A 258 2.81 -10.41 2.69
N MET A 259 2.42 -9.61 1.70
CA MET A 259 1.03 -9.55 1.21
C MET A 259 0.59 -10.88 0.59
N ARG A 260 1.50 -11.61 -0.09
CA ARG A 260 1.21 -12.94 -0.65
C ARG A 260 1.15 -14.03 0.42
N GLU A 261 2.08 -14.01 1.37
CA GLU A 261 2.14 -15.01 2.44
C GLU A 261 1.06 -14.79 3.51
N LYS A 262 0.67 -13.54 3.77
CA LYS A 262 -0.24 -13.13 4.85
C LYS A 262 -1.35 -12.19 4.34
N PRO A 263 -2.23 -12.64 3.44
CA PRO A 263 -3.24 -11.80 2.81
C PRO A 263 -4.29 -11.25 3.79
N SER A 264 -4.46 -11.88 4.96
CA SER A 264 -5.36 -11.42 6.03
C SER A 264 -4.72 -10.42 7.00
N ALA A 265 -3.40 -10.18 6.91
CA ALA A 265 -2.73 -9.21 7.75
C ALA A 265 -3.09 -7.79 7.34
N SER A 266 -3.31 -6.91 8.31
CA SER A 266 -3.53 -5.50 8.04
C SER A 266 -2.23 -4.83 7.55
N CYS A 267 -2.33 -3.78 6.72
CA CYS A 267 -1.15 -3.04 6.24
C CYS A 267 -0.25 -2.57 7.40
N ILE A 268 -0.84 -2.13 8.52
CA ILE A 268 -0.11 -1.72 9.72
C ILE A 268 0.72 -2.89 10.29
N ALA A 269 0.18 -4.10 10.30
CA ALA A 269 0.90 -5.27 10.76
C ALA A 269 2.06 -5.64 9.81
N LEU A 270 1.85 -5.50 8.51
CA LEU A 270 2.89 -5.75 7.51
C LEU A 270 4.01 -4.71 7.59
N GLU A 271 3.67 -3.43 7.66
CA GLU A 271 4.61 -2.32 7.88
C GLU A 271 5.42 -2.55 9.16
N ALA A 272 4.77 -2.93 10.27
CA ALA A 272 5.46 -3.23 11.52
C ALA A 272 6.43 -4.41 11.37
N MET A 273 6.09 -5.45 10.60
CA MET A 273 7.01 -6.57 10.31
C MET A 273 8.21 -6.12 9.48
N ILE A 274 8.02 -5.26 8.48
CA ILE A 274 9.11 -4.71 7.65
C ILE A 274 10.03 -3.83 8.49
N ILE A 275 9.46 -2.92 9.28
CA ILE A 275 10.22 -2.08 10.21
C ILE A 275 11.01 -2.95 11.19
N PHE A 276 10.37 -3.99 11.74
CA PHE A 276 11.03 -4.92 12.66
C PHE A 276 12.19 -5.66 12.01
N ALA A 277 12.04 -6.11 10.76
CA ALA A 277 13.09 -6.82 10.03
C ALA A 277 14.25 -5.92 9.59
N THR A 278 13.98 -4.62 9.40
CA THR A 278 14.97 -3.66 8.89
C THR A 278 15.70 -2.89 10.00
N PHE A 279 15.07 -2.67 11.16
CA PHE A 279 15.68 -1.97 12.29
C PHE A 279 16.37 -2.92 13.28
N SER A 280 17.71 -2.91 13.25
CA SER A 280 18.56 -3.49 14.31
C SER A 280 18.32 -2.88 15.70
N LEU A 281 17.67 -1.71 15.78
CA LEU A 281 17.26 -1.09 17.04
C LEU A 281 16.26 -1.96 17.83
N PHE A 282 15.43 -2.77 17.15
CA PHE A 282 14.58 -3.73 17.85
C PHE A 282 15.38 -4.90 18.43
N LEU A 283 16.50 -5.30 17.81
CA LEU A 283 17.45 -6.23 18.44
C LEU A 283 18.13 -5.58 19.67
N LYS A 284 18.45 -4.28 19.62
CA LYS A 284 18.94 -3.52 20.77
C LYS A 284 17.89 -3.34 21.87
N LEU A 285 16.60 -3.20 21.53
CA LEU A 285 15.50 -3.22 22.50
C LEU A 285 15.21 -4.64 23.02
N ALA A 286 15.42 -5.66 22.18
CA ALA A 286 15.33 -7.07 22.54
C ALA A 286 16.45 -7.50 23.50
N GLN A 287 17.57 -6.78 23.55
CA GLN A 287 18.64 -6.93 24.54
C GLN A 287 18.28 -6.40 25.94
N LYS A 288 17.15 -5.70 26.12
CA LYS A 288 16.60 -5.51 27.48
C LYS A 288 16.17 -6.87 28.02
N SER A 289 16.49 -7.18 29.28
CA SER A 289 16.24 -8.52 29.83
C SER A 289 14.77 -8.93 29.65
N LYS A 290 14.52 -10.22 29.34
CA LYS A 290 13.16 -10.78 29.17
C LYS A 290 12.22 -10.40 30.34
N ALA A 291 12.76 -10.20 31.54
CA ALA A 291 12.00 -9.79 32.72
C ALA A 291 11.47 -8.36 32.61
N GLN A 292 12.26 -7.41 32.12
CA GLN A 292 11.84 -6.03 31.94
C GLN A 292 10.76 -5.90 30.85
N GLN A 293 10.86 -6.68 29.78
CA GLN A 293 9.86 -6.70 28.71
C GLN A 293 8.52 -7.29 29.19
N LYS A 294 8.56 -8.40 29.94
CA LYS A 294 7.35 -9.00 30.54
C LYS A 294 6.68 -8.04 31.53
N LYS A 295 7.47 -7.34 32.35
CA LYS A 295 6.96 -6.34 33.31
C LYS A 295 6.28 -5.17 32.59
N ALA A 296 6.95 -4.56 31.62
CA ALA A 296 6.37 -3.44 30.86
C ALA A 296 5.09 -3.84 30.08
N TYR A 297 5.02 -5.07 29.56
CA TYR A 297 3.82 -5.59 28.92
C TYR A 297 2.68 -5.83 29.93
N ALA A 298 2.98 -6.41 31.10
CA ALA A 298 2.02 -6.62 32.17
C ALA A 298 1.45 -5.30 32.71
N ASP A 299 2.30 -4.30 32.93
CA ASP A 299 1.91 -2.95 33.40
C ASP A 299 0.96 -2.28 32.41
N ARG A 300 1.25 -2.40 31.10
CA ARG A 300 0.38 -1.87 30.04
C ARG A 300 -0.97 -2.59 29.99
N LEU A 301 -0.99 -3.90 30.18
CA LEU A 301 -2.23 -4.69 30.24
C LEU A 301 -3.08 -4.28 31.44
N ALA A 302 -2.47 -4.08 32.61
CA ALA A 302 -3.14 -3.61 33.81
C ALA A 302 -3.76 -2.21 33.61
N THR A 303 -3.05 -1.31 32.95
CA THR A 303 -3.54 0.05 32.64
C THR A 303 -4.75 0.00 31.71
N ILE A 304 -4.71 -0.83 30.67
CA ILE A 304 -5.83 -1.02 29.73
C ILE A 304 -7.05 -1.61 30.45
N LYS A 305 -6.84 -2.57 31.35
CA LYS A 305 -7.91 -3.19 32.13
C LYS A 305 -8.57 -2.17 33.08
N ALA A 306 -7.78 -1.41 33.84
CA ALA A 306 -8.27 -0.36 34.72
C ALA A 306 -9.07 0.72 33.97
N ALA A 307 -8.60 1.14 32.79
CA ALA A 307 -9.30 2.11 31.96
C ALA A 307 -10.66 1.59 31.45
N ARG A 308 -10.76 0.29 31.14
CA ARG A 308 -12.04 -0.34 30.75
C ARG A 308 -13.00 -0.43 31.93
N GLU A 309 -12.52 -0.82 33.10
CA GLU A 309 -13.33 -0.90 34.32
C GLU A 309 -13.87 0.47 34.73
N GLN A 310 -13.04 1.53 34.71
CA GLN A 310 -13.52 2.89 34.96
C GLN A 310 -14.59 3.34 33.95
N LYS A 311 -14.44 2.99 32.67
CA LYS A 311 -15.42 3.33 31.64
C LYS A 311 -16.76 2.63 31.88
N GLU A 312 -16.75 1.37 32.31
CA GLU A 312 -17.97 0.63 32.65
C GLU A 312 -18.63 1.16 33.93
N LEU A 313 -17.85 1.50 34.96
CA LEU A 313 -18.36 2.14 36.17
C LEU A 313 -18.99 3.51 35.86
N GLY A 314 -18.34 4.31 35.01
CA GLY A 314 -18.87 5.60 34.55
C GLY A 314 -20.20 5.46 33.79
N LYS A 315 -20.34 4.42 32.95
CA LYS A 315 -21.62 4.11 32.28
C LYS A 315 -22.71 3.73 33.28
N LYS A 316 -22.41 2.86 34.25
CA LYS A 316 -23.38 2.45 35.28
C LYS A 316 -23.84 3.63 36.13
N ALA A 317 -22.92 4.50 36.55
CA ALA A 317 -23.25 5.72 37.29
C ALA A 317 -24.12 6.70 36.47
N ALA A 318 -23.85 6.85 35.17
CA ALA A 318 -24.66 7.69 34.30
C ALA A 318 -26.10 7.15 34.12
N ILE A 319 -26.26 5.83 34.04
CA ILE A 319 -27.59 5.18 33.98
C ILE A 319 -28.35 5.42 35.28
N LEU A 320 -27.70 5.22 36.44
CA LEU A 320 -28.33 5.41 37.75
C LEU A 320 -28.78 6.87 37.93
N LYS A 321 -27.91 7.84 37.63
CA LYS A 321 -28.23 9.26 37.70
C LYS A 321 -29.40 9.65 36.77
N LYS A 322 -29.47 9.06 35.58
CA LYS A 322 -30.60 9.29 34.65
C LYS A 322 -31.91 8.69 35.19
N ALA A 323 -31.84 7.53 35.83
CA ALA A 323 -33.01 6.90 36.48
C ALA A 323 -33.51 7.72 37.67
N ASP A 324 -32.61 8.24 38.51
CA ASP A 324 -32.97 9.11 39.64
C ASP A 324 -33.60 10.43 39.18
N GLN A 325 -33.02 11.05 38.14
CA GLN A 325 -33.59 12.25 37.52
C GLN A 325 -34.97 12.00 36.92
N ASP A 326 -35.17 10.84 36.28
CA ASP A 326 -36.48 10.45 35.73
C ASP A 326 -37.51 10.23 36.84
N ARG A 327 -37.12 9.56 37.93
CA ARG A 327 -37.98 9.35 39.12
C ARG A 327 -38.38 10.67 39.78
N ALA A 328 -37.42 11.58 40.00
CA ALA A 328 -37.68 12.90 40.55
C ALA A 328 -38.63 13.71 39.65
N ARG A 329 -38.43 13.65 38.33
CA ARG A 329 -39.29 14.33 37.36
C ARG A 329 -40.71 13.79 37.35
N LYS A 330 -40.88 12.47 37.41
CA LYS A 330 -42.20 11.82 37.49
C LYS A 330 -42.95 12.20 38.77
N LEU A 331 -42.26 12.27 39.91
CA LEU A 331 -42.83 12.71 41.18
C LEU A 331 -43.30 14.17 41.13
N LEU A 332 -42.50 15.08 40.55
CA LEU A 332 -42.88 16.49 40.39
C LEU A 332 -44.11 16.63 39.49
N LEU A 333 -44.10 15.99 38.32
CA LEU A 333 -45.24 16.03 37.40
C LEU A 333 -46.50 15.40 38.02
N GLY A 334 -46.35 14.37 38.87
CA GLY A 334 -47.45 13.79 39.66
C GLY A 334 -48.03 14.73 40.71
N LYS A 335 -47.23 15.62 41.29
CA LYS A 335 -47.73 16.68 42.18
C LYS A 335 -48.38 17.81 41.39
N GLU A 336 -47.80 18.20 40.26
CA GLU A 336 -48.33 19.26 39.39
C GLU A 336 -49.66 18.88 38.74
N ILE A 337 -49.84 17.62 38.31
CA ILE A 337 -51.11 17.17 37.72
C ILE A 337 -52.24 17.19 38.77
N LYS A 338 -51.92 16.82 40.02
CA LYS A 338 -52.88 16.88 41.14
C LYS A 338 -53.27 18.32 41.47
N SER A 339 -52.32 19.26 41.46
CA SER A 339 -52.60 20.66 41.78
C SER A 339 -53.41 21.39 40.72
N VAL A 340 -53.45 20.90 39.48
CA VAL A 340 -54.27 21.45 38.40
C VAL A 340 -55.62 20.73 38.21
N GLY A 341 -56.04 19.91 39.18
CA GLY A 341 -57.35 19.25 39.20
C GLY A 341 -57.38 17.81 38.64
N GLY A 342 -56.21 17.20 38.38
CA GLY A 342 -56.11 15.82 37.90
C GLY A 342 -56.00 15.70 36.37
N LEU A 343 -55.85 14.47 35.88
CA LEU A 343 -55.80 14.16 34.44
C LEU A 343 -57.18 14.42 33.81
N ALA A 344 -57.24 14.89 32.57
CA ALA A 344 -58.48 14.89 31.79
C ALA A 344 -58.56 13.59 30.98
N GLU A 345 -59.64 12.83 31.15
CA GLU A 345 -59.83 11.52 30.55
C GLU A 345 -60.72 11.56 29.30
N SER A 346 -61.55 12.60 29.16
CA SER A 346 -62.42 12.79 27.99
C SER A 346 -62.33 14.20 27.41
N ALA A 347 -62.74 14.33 26.14
CA ALA A 347 -62.84 15.63 25.47
C ALA A 347 -63.85 16.57 26.19
N SER A 348 -64.95 16.02 26.69
CA SER A 348 -65.97 16.76 27.44
C SER A 348 -65.43 17.31 28.75
N GLU A 349 -64.67 16.51 29.49
CA GLU A 349 -64.05 16.93 30.75
C GLU A 349 -62.96 18.00 30.54
N LEU A 350 -62.20 17.88 29.44
CA LEU A 350 -61.21 18.88 29.05
C LEU A 350 -61.88 20.24 28.77
N ASP A 351 -62.99 20.24 28.04
CA ASP A 351 -63.73 21.45 27.69
C ASP A 351 -64.37 22.11 28.91
N GLN A 352 -64.94 21.31 29.81
CA GLN A 352 -65.50 21.78 31.08
C GLN A 352 -64.41 22.47 31.94
N ARG A 353 -63.27 21.80 32.18
CA ARG A 353 -62.17 22.36 32.99
C ARG A 353 -61.53 23.60 32.36
N LEU A 354 -61.48 23.68 31.03
CA LEU A 354 -61.00 24.88 30.33
C LEU A 354 -62.00 26.04 30.38
N SER A 355 -63.30 25.78 30.57
CA SER A 355 -64.33 26.82 30.74
C SER A 355 -64.30 27.45 32.15
N GLU A 356 -63.95 26.68 33.17
CA GLU A 356 -63.85 27.11 34.57
C GLU A 356 -62.63 28.03 34.82
N LEU A 357 -61.57 27.87 34.02
CA LEU A 357 -60.34 28.66 34.14
C LEU A 357 -60.49 30.05 33.50
N LYS A 358 -60.64 31.10 34.32
CA LYS A 358 -60.84 32.49 33.85
C LYS A 358 -59.60 33.13 33.17
N SER A 359 -58.39 32.61 33.41
CA SER A 359 -57.14 33.19 32.90
C SER A 359 -56.51 32.37 31.78
N VAL A 360 -56.11 33.04 30.69
CA VAL A 360 -55.35 32.45 29.57
C VAL A 360 -54.05 31.79 30.03
N LYS A 361 -53.36 32.37 31.03
CA LYS A 361 -52.16 31.77 31.64
C LYS A 361 -52.49 30.47 32.38
N GLY A 362 -53.64 30.42 33.04
CA GLY A 362 -54.15 29.22 33.72
C GLY A 362 -54.46 28.08 32.74
N LYS A 363 -55.16 28.39 31.64
CA LYS A 363 -55.46 27.42 30.57
C LYS A 363 -54.18 26.86 29.92
N SER A 364 -53.21 27.74 29.63
CA SER A 364 -51.92 27.32 29.06
C SER A 364 -51.14 26.41 30.02
N LYS A 365 -51.07 26.76 31.31
CA LYS A 365 -50.38 25.96 32.32
C LYS A 365 -51.03 24.58 32.49
N TYR A 366 -52.36 24.53 32.58
CA TYR A 366 -53.12 23.28 32.67
C TYR A 366 -52.79 22.34 31.49
N LEU A 367 -52.91 22.83 30.25
CA LEU A 367 -52.65 22.03 29.04
C LEU A 367 -51.18 21.58 28.93
N GLN A 368 -50.23 22.44 29.29
CA GLN A 368 -48.82 22.08 29.30
C GLN A 368 -48.50 21.00 30.33
N THR A 369 -49.12 21.05 31.51
CA THR A 369 -48.95 20.03 32.55
C THR A 369 -49.55 18.69 32.12
N GLN A 370 -50.73 18.68 31.48
CA GLN A 370 -51.35 17.47 30.91
C GLN A 370 -50.45 16.81 29.85
N LEU A 371 -49.93 17.57 28.88
CA LEU A 371 -49.06 17.06 27.82
C LEU A 371 -47.72 16.55 28.36
N LYS A 372 -47.12 17.25 29.33
CA LYS A 372 -45.87 16.80 29.99
C LYS A 372 -46.10 15.52 30.80
N TYR A 373 -47.23 15.42 31.50
CA TYR A 373 -47.57 14.23 32.28
C TYR A 373 -47.79 13.01 31.39
N ARG A 374 -48.59 13.13 30.32
CA ARG A 374 -48.82 12.06 29.34
C ARG A 374 -47.51 11.60 28.68
N ARG A 375 -46.61 12.53 28.35
CA ARG A 375 -45.31 12.22 27.74
C ARG A 375 -44.30 11.55 28.67
N PHE A 376 -44.09 12.11 29.87
CA PHE A 376 -42.97 11.70 30.73
C PHE A 376 -43.37 10.71 31.83
N VAL A 377 -44.66 10.64 32.17
CA VAL A 377 -45.17 9.72 33.20
C VAL A 377 -45.90 8.55 32.58
N LEU A 378 -46.88 8.80 31.70
CA LEU A 378 -47.66 7.74 31.05
C LEU A 378 -46.95 7.11 29.83
N GLY A 379 -45.89 7.75 29.33
CA GLY A 379 -45.08 7.21 28.24
C GLY A 379 -45.74 7.27 26.86
N ALA A 380 -46.74 8.15 26.69
CA ALA A 380 -47.42 8.34 25.41
C ALA A 380 -46.41 8.70 24.30
N ARG A 381 -46.57 8.10 23.12
CA ARG A 381 -45.64 8.28 22.00
C ARG A 381 -45.76 9.71 21.45
N ASN A 382 -44.62 10.38 21.32
CA ASN A 382 -44.56 11.76 20.80
C ASN A 382 -44.35 11.77 19.27
N GLU A 383 -45.20 11.06 18.55
CA GLU A 383 -45.16 11.03 17.08
C GLU A 383 -45.51 12.42 16.55
N GLY A 384 -44.74 12.93 15.57
CA GLY A 384 -44.92 14.27 15.01
C GLY A 384 -44.70 15.45 15.98
N GLY A 385 -44.25 15.23 17.21
CA GLY A 385 -44.05 16.30 18.20
C GLY A 385 -45.35 16.85 18.81
N VAL A 386 -46.44 16.07 18.76
CA VAL A 386 -47.77 16.45 19.28
C VAL A 386 -47.71 16.79 20.78
N LEU A 387 -46.93 16.05 21.57
CA LEU A 387 -46.74 16.27 23.01
C LEU A 387 -45.69 17.35 23.35
N ASN A 388 -45.14 18.06 22.36
CA ASN A 388 -44.26 19.20 22.61
C ASN A 388 -45.08 20.45 22.98
N VAL A 389 -44.64 21.15 24.02
CA VAL A 389 -45.22 22.44 24.45
C VAL A 389 -44.74 23.63 23.62
N SER A 390 -43.75 23.42 22.76
CA SER A 390 -43.20 24.42 21.83
C SER A 390 -42.94 23.81 20.45
N ALA A 391 -43.00 24.64 19.42
CA ALA A 391 -42.65 24.30 18.05
C ALA A 391 -41.74 25.40 17.49
N GLY A 392 -40.58 25.02 16.91
CA GLY A 392 -39.63 26.00 16.36
C GLY A 392 -39.09 27.04 17.35
N GLY A 393 -38.99 26.68 18.64
CA GLY A 393 -38.51 27.60 19.69
C GLY A 393 -39.56 28.56 20.27
N LYS A 394 -40.79 28.59 19.73
CA LYS A 394 -41.91 29.39 20.26
C LYS A 394 -42.91 28.51 21.02
N PRO A 395 -43.48 28.98 22.15
CA PRO A 395 -44.52 28.24 22.88
C PRO A 395 -45.79 28.13 22.01
N LYS A 396 -46.43 26.95 22.01
CA LYS A 396 -47.69 26.75 21.29
C LYS A 396 -48.82 27.58 21.94
N THR A 397 -49.77 28.05 21.13
CA THR A 397 -50.95 28.76 21.65
C THR A 397 -51.88 27.82 22.42
N VAL A 398 -52.83 28.37 23.18
CA VAL A 398 -53.79 27.56 23.98
C VAL A 398 -54.62 26.65 23.08
N GLU A 399 -55.02 27.12 21.89
CA GLU A 399 -55.78 26.36 20.89
C GLU A 399 -54.94 25.22 20.31
N GLN A 400 -53.67 25.48 19.99
CA GLN A 400 -52.74 24.47 19.46
C GLN A 400 -52.42 23.39 20.51
N LEU A 401 -52.28 23.78 21.78
CA LEU A 401 -52.09 22.85 22.89
C LEU A 401 -53.36 22.01 23.14
N LYS A 402 -54.54 22.61 23.02
CA LYS A 402 -55.83 21.92 23.16
C LYS A 402 -56.03 20.87 22.06
N ILE A 403 -55.80 21.24 20.80
CA ILE A 403 -55.86 20.30 19.66
C ILE A 403 -54.86 19.14 19.85
N SER A 404 -53.64 19.45 20.29
CA SER A 404 -52.62 18.43 20.55
C SER A 404 -53.02 17.48 21.67
N LEU A 405 -53.66 17.97 22.73
CA LEU A 405 -54.10 17.15 23.86
C LEU A 405 -55.34 16.31 23.51
N LEU A 406 -56.30 16.87 22.77
CA LEU A 406 -57.47 16.14 22.28
C LEU A 406 -57.08 14.97 21.37
N GLY A 407 -56.16 15.19 20.44
CA GLY A 407 -55.66 14.11 19.58
C GLY A 407 -55.05 12.95 20.37
N VAL A 408 -54.35 13.26 21.47
CA VAL A 408 -53.74 12.24 22.35
C VAL A 408 -54.80 11.51 23.18
N ILE A 409 -55.81 12.21 23.72
CA ILE A 409 -56.89 11.59 24.50
C ILE A 409 -57.71 10.64 23.64
N VAL A 410 -57.98 11.00 22.37
CA VAL A 410 -58.71 10.15 21.43
C VAL A 410 -57.90 8.91 21.06
N CYS A 411 -56.61 9.06 20.72
CA CYS A 411 -55.74 7.92 20.43
C CYS A 411 -55.50 7.01 21.64
N ASP A 412 -55.34 7.56 22.85
CA ASP A 412 -55.13 6.79 24.08
C ASP A 412 -56.36 5.89 24.38
N ASN A 413 -57.59 6.36 24.07
CA ASN A 413 -58.81 5.57 24.23
C ASN A 413 -58.94 4.44 23.18
N GLU A 414 -58.51 4.69 21.93
CA GLU A 414 -58.47 3.66 20.88
C GLU A 414 -57.40 2.58 21.14
N GLU A 415 -56.24 2.96 21.68
CA GLU A 415 -55.19 2.01 22.07
C GLU A 415 -55.56 1.18 23.32
N LEU A 416 -56.34 1.72 24.26
CA LEU A 416 -56.85 1.00 25.45
C LEU A 416 -57.90 -0.08 25.10
N GLU A 417 -58.78 0.22 24.13
CA GLU A 417 -59.72 -0.73 23.54
C GLU A 417 -58.99 -1.87 22.80
N ALA A 418 -57.96 -1.53 22.00
CA ALA A 418 -57.14 -2.51 21.27
C ALA A 418 -56.22 -3.35 22.20
N ALA A 419 -55.72 -2.75 23.29
CA ALA A 419 -54.88 -3.44 24.27
C ALA A 419 -55.69 -4.47 25.09
N SER A 420 -56.96 -4.16 25.43
CA SER A 420 -57.87 -5.10 26.11
C SER A 420 -58.18 -6.33 25.26
N THR A 421 -58.27 -6.19 23.94
CA THR A 421 -58.42 -7.33 23.00
C THR A 421 -57.12 -8.12 22.83
N SER A 422 -55.95 -7.47 22.97
CA SER A 422 -54.65 -8.14 22.85
C SER A 422 -54.22 -8.91 24.10
N PHE A 423 -54.67 -8.48 25.29
CA PHE A 423 -54.28 -9.08 26.57
C PHE A 423 -54.96 -10.45 26.81
N GLN A 424 -56.14 -10.68 26.24
CA GLN A 424 -56.78 -12.00 26.23
C GLN A 424 -56.04 -13.02 25.34
N ASN A 425 -55.21 -12.57 24.38
CA ASN A 425 -54.55 -13.43 23.40
C ASN A 425 -53.06 -13.73 23.70
N ARG A 426 -52.51 -13.26 24.82
CA ARG A 426 -51.06 -13.34 25.12
C ARG A 426 -50.68 -14.05 26.42
N ALA A 427 -51.61 -14.75 27.05
CA ALA A 427 -51.26 -15.75 28.05
C ALA A 427 -50.82 -17.03 27.33
N ILE A 428 -49.54 -17.38 27.50
CA ILE A 428 -48.87 -18.64 27.11
C ILE A 428 -48.34 -18.66 25.66
N GLY A 429 -47.01 -18.54 25.51
CA GLY A 429 -46.31 -18.85 24.26
C GLY A 429 -44.82 -18.54 24.34
N LEU A 430 -44.01 -19.58 24.60
CA LEU A 430 -42.56 -19.55 24.43
C LEU A 430 -42.19 -19.14 22.99
N ALA A 431 -41.03 -18.51 22.82
CA ALA A 431 -40.53 -18.11 21.51
C ALA A 431 -40.51 -19.32 20.53
N PRO A 432 -40.97 -19.16 19.28
CA PRO A 432 -40.97 -20.25 18.29
C PRO A 432 -39.57 -20.82 18.12
N VAL A 433 -39.46 -22.15 18.10
CA VAL A 433 -38.20 -22.90 18.00
C VAL A 433 -37.37 -22.44 16.78
N ASP A 434 -38.06 -22.07 15.70
CA ASP A 434 -37.47 -21.59 14.45
C ASP A 434 -36.69 -20.28 14.62
N ALA A 435 -37.12 -19.39 15.51
CA ALA A 435 -36.43 -18.15 15.81
C ALA A 435 -35.13 -18.39 16.61
N VAL A 436 -35.12 -19.46 17.42
CA VAL A 436 -33.94 -19.89 18.20
C VAL A 436 -32.95 -20.62 17.29
N GLU A 437 -33.42 -21.43 16.33
CA GLU A 437 -32.56 -22.10 15.35
C GLU A 437 -31.95 -21.13 14.32
N ALA A 438 -32.73 -20.14 13.86
CA ALA A 438 -32.23 -19.09 12.96
C ALA A 438 -31.15 -18.22 13.62
N PHE A 439 -31.15 -18.11 14.95
CA PHE A 439 -30.09 -17.42 15.70
C PHE A 439 -28.84 -18.29 15.87
N LYS A 440 -29.00 -19.61 16.10
CA LYS A 440 -27.88 -20.56 16.21
C LYS A 440 -27.13 -20.76 14.89
N SER A 441 -27.82 -20.74 13.74
CA SER A 441 -27.20 -20.90 12.43
C SER A 441 -26.32 -19.71 12.00
N ARG A 442 -26.54 -18.52 12.56
CA ARG A 442 -25.73 -17.31 12.31
C ARG A 442 -24.40 -17.27 13.07
N LEU A 443 -24.16 -18.21 13.99
CA LEU A 443 -22.96 -18.25 14.83
C LEU A 443 -21.83 -19.14 14.27
N GLN A 444 -22.03 -19.83 13.14
CA GLN A 444 -20.95 -20.62 12.52
C GLN A 444 -20.18 -19.82 11.45
N PRO A 445 -18.84 -19.80 11.48
CA PRO A 445 -18.04 -19.12 10.47
C PRO A 445 -18.01 -19.92 9.15
N PRO A 446 -18.09 -19.26 7.97
CA PRO A 446 -18.05 -19.95 6.70
C PRO A 446 -16.63 -20.46 6.37
N PRO A 447 -16.49 -21.60 5.66
CA PRO A 447 -15.19 -22.14 5.29
C PRO A 447 -14.49 -21.30 4.22
N ALA A 448 -13.17 -21.16 4.35
CA ALA A 448 -12.33 -20.35 3.47
C ALA A 448 -12.12 -21.00 2.09
N LYS A 449 -12.56 -20.35 1.01
CA LYS A 449 -12.21 -20.72 -0.37
C LYS A 449 -10.91 -20.02 -0.80
N LYS A 450 -9.96 -20.79 -1.34
CA LYS A 450 -8.72 -20.30 -1.96
C LYS A 450 -8.99 -20.00 -3.44
N THR A 451 -8.58 -18.81 -3.90
CA THR A 451 -8.78 -18.36 -5.28
C THR A 451 -7.45 -18.31 -6.02
N ARG A 452 -7.38 -18.88 -7.23
CA ARG A 452 -6.31 -18.64 -8.20
C ARG A 452 -6.94 -18.27 -9.54
N LEU A 453 -6.49 -17.16 -10.12
CA LEU A 453 -7.00 -16.60 -11.37
C LEU A 453 -6.30 -17.20 -12.58
N THR A 454 -7.07 -17.54 -13.62
CA THR A 454 -6.58 -17.58 -15.00
C THR A 454 -7.55 -16.77 -15.88
N SER A 455 -6.97 -16.00 -16.81
CA SER A 455 -7.65 -14.96 -17.59
C SER A 455 -8.17 -15.49 -18.91
N GLY A 456 -9.44 -15.24 -19.22
CA GLY A 456 -10.01 -15.53 -20.54
C GLY A 456 -11.27 -14.74 -20.82
N SER A 457 -11.14 -13.46 -21.21
CA SER A 457 -12.14 -12.75 -22.02
C SER A 457 -11.54 -11.48 -22.61
N ASN A 458 -11.58 -11.36 -23.94
CA ASN A 458 -11.19 -10.16 -24.68
C ASN A 458 -12.25 -9.05 -24.47
N ILE A 459 -12.00 -8.16 -23.53
CA ILE A 459 -12.75 -6.91 -23.34
C ILE A 459 -11.83 -5.77 -23.81
N LYS A 460 -12.28 -4.98 -24.79
CA LYS A 460 -11.42 -3.95 -25.41
C LYS A 460 -11.54 -2.57 -24.73
N LEU A 461 -12.67 -2.26 -24.08
CA LEU A 461 -12.91 -0.97 -23.43
C LEU A 461 -13.70 -1.09 -22.11
N PRO A 462 -13.36 -0.34 -21.04
CA PRO A 462 -14.07 -0.39 -19.75
C PRO A 462 -15.52 0.13 -19.78
N GLU A 463 -15.89 1.00 -20.73
CA GLU A 463 -17.26 1.52 -20.82
C GLU A 463 -18.28 0.43 -21.18
N GLU A 464 -17.83 -0.67 -21.81
CA GLU A 464 -18.68 -1.79 -22.25
C GLU A 464 -19.26 -2.62 -21.09
N LEU A 465 -18.80 -2.38 -19.85
CA LEU A 465 -19.15 -3.11 -18.63
C LEU A 465 -20.15 -2.38 -17.73
N VAL A 466 -20.48 -1.12 -18.02
CA VAL A 466 -21.45 -0.36 -17.24
C VAL A 466 -22.87 -0.85 -17.58
N ASP A 467 -23.65 -1.18 -16.55
CA ASP A 467 -25.04 -1.68 -16.62
C ASP A 467 -25.28 -3.07 -17.25
N LYS A 468 -24.23 -3.81 -17.62
CA LYS A 468 -24.39 -5.21 -18.10
C LYS A 468 -24.36 -6.22 -16.96
N ARG A 469 -25.30 -7.19 -16.99
CA ARG A 469 -25.23 -8.40 -16.16
C ARG A 469 -24.24 -9.37 -16.80
N ILE A 470 -23.27 -9.83 -16.03
CA ILE A 470 -22.36 -10.89 -16.47
C ILE A 470 -22.74 -12.16 -15.71
N GLU A 471 -23.10 -13.20 -16.45
CA GLU A 471 -23.34 -14.53 -15.88
C GLU A 471 -22.01 -15.29 -15.85
N HIS A 472 -21.62 -15.72 -14.66
CA HIS A 472 -20.38 -16.47 -14.46
C HIS A 472 -20.74 -17.95 -14.40
N HIS A 473 -20.30 -18.70 -15.41
CA HIS A 473 -20.47 -20.15 -15.47
C HIS A 473 -19.18 -20.84 -15.02
N THR A 474 -19.29 -21.77 -14.09
CA THR A 474 -18.22 -22.71 -13.74
C THR A 474 -18.62 -24.10 -14.19
N GLU A 475 -17.69 -24.82 -14.82
CA GLU A 475 -17.86 -26.22 -15.17
C GLU A 475 -17.12 -27.07 -14.13
N GLU A 476 -17.88 -27.87 -13.37
CA GLU A 476 -17.33 -28.94 -12.53
C GLU A 476 -17.96 -30.25 -13.02
N GLU A 477 -17.12 -31.24 -13.35
CA GLU A 477 -17.52 -32.59 -13.76
C GLU A 477 -18.61 -32.62 -14.85
N GLY A 478 -18.50 -31.75 -15.86
CA GLY A 478 -19.41 -31.72 -17.00
C GLY A 478 -20.80 -31.12 -16.70
N LYS A 479 -21.00 -30.48 -15.55
CA LYS A 479 -22.20 -29.70 -15.25
C LYS A 479 -21.86 -28.23 -15.01
N TRP A 480 -22.60 -27.37 -15.71
CA TRP A 480 -22.50 -25.92 -15.60
C TRP A 480 -23.34 -25.41 -14.43
N THR A 481 -22.69 -24.81 -13.43
CA THR A 481 -23.41 -24.07 -12.37
C THR A 481 -23.12 -22.59 -12.51
N GLY A 482 -24.16 -21.80 -12.77
CA GLY A 482 -24.06 -20.34 -12.88
C GLY A 482 -24.18 -19.67 -11.52
N THR A 483 -23.30 -18.71 -11.21
CA THR A 483 -23.54 -17.75 -10.11
C THR A 483 -23.67 -16.34 -10.67
N LYS A 484 -24.77 -15.67 -10.34
CA LYS A 484 -25.04 -14.29 -10.80
C LYS A 484 -24.31 -13.29 -9.90
N VAL A 485 -23.41 -12.50 -10.46
CA VAL A 485 -22.75 -11.39 -9.76
C VAL A 485 -23.19 -10.07 -10.38
N GLN A 486 -23.79 -9.21 -9.58
CA GLN A 486 -24.28 -7.90 -10.00
C GLN A 486 -23.32 -6.80 -9.52
N LEU A 487 -22.64 -6.11 -10.44
CA LEU A 487 -21.79 -4.96 -10.11
C LEU A 487 -22.67 -3.76 -9.77
N TRP A 488 -22.62 -3.29 -8.52
CA TRP A 488 -23.31 -2.07 -8.09
C TRP A 488 -22.36 -0.86 -8.18
N ALA A 489 -22.45 -0.09 -9.27
CA ALA A 489 -22.05 1.32 -9.25
C ALA A 489 -23.24 2.13 -8.71
N ARG A 490 -23.29 2.35 -7.39
CA ARG A 490 -24.41 3.07 -6.76
C ARG A 490 -24.30 4.56 -7.07
N LYS A 491 -25.26 5.11 -7.83
CA LYS A 491 -25.50 6.57 -7.88
C LYS A 491 -25.87 7.02 -6.46
N VAL A 492 -25.09 7.93 -5.89
CA VAL A 492 -25.35 8.45 -4.53
C VAL A 492 -26.67 9.23 -4.55
N PRO A 493 -27.67 8.92 -3.69
CA PRO A 493 -28.92 9.67 -3.66
C PRO A 493 -28.70 11.11 -3.17
N SER A 494 -29.39 12.07 -3.78
CA SER A 494 -29.28 13.51 -3.55
C SER A 494 -29.97 14.02 -2.27
N THR A 495 -30.54 13.17 -1.42
CA THR A 495 -31.53 13.61 -0.42
C THR A 495 -31.09 13.58 1.05
N SER A 496 -29.79 13.49 1.37
CA SER A 496 -29.34 13.44 2.78
C SER A 496 -28.45 14.61 3.25
N PHE A 497 -28.44 15.75 2.56
CA PHE A 497 -27.58 16.89 2.93
C PHE A 497 -28.27 18.26 3.06
N ASP A 498 -29.60 18.36 2.89
CA ASP A 498 -30.28 19.65 2.83
C ASP A 498 -30.68 20.28 4.17
N THR A 499 -30.26 19.73 5.31
CA THR A 499 -30.42 20.44 6.59
C THR A 499 -29.18 20.30 7.44
N MET A 500 -28.22 21.20 7.25
CA MET A 500 -27.32 21.65 8.34
C MET A 500 -26.59 22.92 7.91
N GLY A 501 -27.09 24.05 8.43
CA GLY A 501 -26.42 25.34 8.35
C GLY A 501 -25.03 25.31 9.00
N SER A 502 -24.22 26.27 8.58
CA SER A 502 -22.84 26.55 8.98
C SER A 502 -22.51 26.14 10.42
N LEU A 503 -21.68 25.12 10.60
CA LEU A 503 -20.94 24.86 11.84
C LEU A 503 -19.69 24.01 11.54
N GLU A 504 -18.61 24.38 12.21
CA GLU A 504 -17.22 23.98 11.94
C GLU A 504 -16.99 22.48 11.74
N CYS A 505 -16.20 22.17 10.72
CA CYS A 505 -15.82 20.80 10.37
C CYS A 505 -14.79 20.24 11.37
N THR A 506 -15.25 19.39 12.28
CA THR A 506 -14.39 18.73 13.29
C THR A 506 -13.28 17.87 12.65
N HIS A 507 -12.14 17.79 13.35
CA HIS A 507 -10.91 17.12 12.91
C HIS A 507 -11.11 15.64 12.47
N THR A 508 -12.13 14.98 13.02
CA THR A 508 -12.54 13.60 12.74
C THR A 508 -13.22 13.46 11.37
N LYS A 509 -14.03 14.44 10.95
CA LYS A 509 -14.66 14.47 9.61
C LYS A 509 -13.61 14.67 8.52
N ARG A 510 -12.63 15.56 8.74
CA ARG A 510 -11.46 15.73 7.84
C ARG A 510 -10.65 14.45 7.68
N ARG A 511 -10.45 13.68 8.75
CA ARG A 511 -9.75 12.38 8.69
C ARG A 511 -10.51 11.31 7.91
N ARG A 512 -11.83 11.20 8.06
CA ARG A 512 -12.66 10.26 7.28
C ARG A 512 -12.63 10.59 5.78
N LEU A 513 -12.78 11.87 5.42
CA LEU A 513 -12.72 12.28 4.01
C LEU A 513 -11.36 12.01 3.36
N ARG A 514 -10.25 12.33 4.06
CA ARG A 514 -8.91 12.00 3.57
C ARG A 514 -8.71 10.50 3.35
N ARG A 515 -9.33 9.67 4.19
CA ARG A 515 -9.28 8.21 4.07
C ARG A 515 -10.05 7.71 2.86
N THR A 516 -11.27 8.20 2.63
CA THR A 516 -12.09 7.83 1.47
C THR A 516 -11.45 8.28 0.15
N PHE A 517 -10.89 9.50 0.12
CA PHE A 517 -10.20 10.03 -1.07
C PHE A 517 -8.93 9.24 -1.41
N ARG A 518 -8.11 8.88 -0.39
CA ARG A 518 -6.94 8.02 -0.59
C ARG A 518 -7.34 6.63 -1.11
N LEU A 519 -8.42 6.05 -0.60
CA LEU A 519 -8.92 4.74 -1.04
C LEU A 519 -9.28 4.72 -2.53
N GLU A 520 -9.90 5.79 -3.05
CA GLU A 520 -10.24 5.89 -4.48
C GLU A 520 -9.00 6.09 -5.37
N ILE A 521 -7.99 6.84 -4.89
CA ILE A 521 -6.69 6.94 -5.60
C ILE A 521 -5.99 5.57 -5.63
N TYR A 522 -5.98 4.83 -4.52
CA TYR A 522 -5.39 3.49 -4.48
C TYR A 522 -6.11 2.51 -5.40
N ARG A 523 -7.45 2.60 -5.51
CA ARG A 523 -8.23 1.78 -6.45
C ARG A 523 -7.88 2.08 -7.91
N PHE A 524 -7.71 3.36 -8.26
CA PHE A 524 -7.27 3.77 -9.59
C PHE A 524 -5.86 3.27 -9.92
N LEU A 525 -4.89 3.45 -9.01
CA LEU A 525 -3.51 2.99 -9.20
C LEU A 525 -3.41 1.45 -9.29
N TYR A 526 -4.19 0.74 -8.48
CA TYR A 526 -4.28 -0.71 -8.53
C TYR A 526 -4.87 -1.19 -9.87
N PHE A 527 -5.95 -0.55 -10.34
CA PHE A 527 -6.55 -0.86 -11.64
C PHE A 527 -5.58 -0.59 -12.80
N SER A 528 -4.84 0.52 -12.78
CA SER A 528 -3.84 0.82 -13.83
C SER A 528 -2.70 -0.20 -13.89
N GLN A 529 -2.32 -0.77 -12.74
CA GLN A 529 -1.33 -1.85 -12.69
C GLN A 529 -1.91 -3.18 -13.20
N VAL A 530 -3.15 -3.50 -12.84
CA VAL A 530 -3.82 -4.74 -13.27
C VAL A 530 -4.04 -4.77 -14.79
N VAL A 531 -4.33 -3.62 -15.42
CA VAL A 531 -4.59 -3.51 -16.86
C VAL A 531 -3.32 -3.17 -17.66
N LYS A 532 -2.15 -3.05 -17.01
CA LYS A 532 -0.86 -2.69 -17.63
C LYS A 532 -0.95 -1.42 -18.50
N MET A 533 -1.56 -0.36 -17.98
CA MET A 533 -1.65 0.92 -18.70
C MET A 533 -0.26 1.52 -18.92
N ALA A 534 -0.04 2.12 -20.09
CA ALA A 534 1.22 2.81 -20.38
C ALA A 534 1.40 4.04 -19.46
N PRO A 535 2.64 4.40 -19.06
CA PRO A 535 2.89 5.50 -18.12
C PRO A 535 2.29 6.84 -18.55
N THR A 536 2.33 7.15 -19.85
CA THR A 536 1.70 8.35 -20.43
C THR A 536 0.19 8.34 -20.30
N THR A 537 -0.45 7.16 -20.45
CA THR A 537 -1.89 6.98 -20.22
C THR A 537 -2.24 7.16 -18.75
N ILE A 538 -1.44 6.62 -17.82
CA ILE A 538 -1.62 6.79 -16.37
C ILE A 538 -1.54 8.26 -15.98
N GLN A 539 -0.59 9.02 -16.57
CA GLN A 539 -0.41 10.44 -16.27
C GLN A 539 -1.60 11.28 -16.76
N ILE A 540 -2.05 11.07 -18.00
CA ILE A 540 -3.18 11.80 -18.60
C ILE A 540 -4.50 11.45 -17.89
N TRP A 541 -4.76 10.16 -17.68
CA TRP A 541 -5.99 9.69 -17.07
C TRP A 541 -6.03 9.94 -15.56
N GLY A 542 -4.88 9.83 -14.88
CA GLY A 542 -4.72 10.18 -13.47
C GLY A 542 -5.01 11.65 -13.22
N HIS A 543 -4.51 12.56 -14.06
CA HIS A 543 -4.84 13.98 -13.95
C HIS A 543 -6.34 14.25 -14.14
N SER A 544 -6.99 13.65 -15.13
CA SER A 544 -8.43 13.85 -15.38
C SER A 544 -9.31 13.26 -14.27
N PHE A 545 -8.98 12.06 -13.79
CA PHE A 545 -9.69 11.37 -12.71
C PHE A 545 -9.60 12.17 -11.42
N VAL A 546 -8.40 12.60 -11.04
CA VAL A 546 -8.18 13.31 -9.79
C VAL A 546 -8.74 14.73 -9.82
N ARG A 547 -8.70 15.41 -10.97
CA ARG A 547 -9.36 16.70 -11.16
C ARG A 547 -10.88 16.59 -10.97
N ARG A 548 -11.54 15.62 -11.61
CA ARG A 548 -12.98 15.40 -11.45
C ARG A 548 -13.37 15.00 -10.03
N LEU A 549 -12.55 14.18 -9.36
CA LEU A 549 -12.77 13.82 -7.95
C LEU A 549 -12.62 15.06 -7.05
N GLY A 550 -11.63 15.91 -7.32
CA GLY A 550 -11.45 17.19 -6.64
C GLY A 550 -12.65 18.13 -6.81
N GLU A 551 -13.12 18.31 -8.04
CA GLU A 551 -14.27 19.16 -8.38
C GLU A 551 -15.57 18.65 -7.72
N GLN A 552 -15.81 17.33 -7.69
CA GLN A 552 -16.96 16.74 -6.99
C GLN A 552 -16.91 16.94 -5.47
N PHE A 553 -15.72 16.87 -4.87
CA PHE A 553 -15.55 17.15 -3.44
C PHE A 553 -15.68 18.65 -3.14
N GLN A 554 -15.23 19.52 -4.04
CA GLN A 554 -15.31 20.97 -3.89
C GLN A 554 -16.76 21.48 -4.00
N GLN A 555 -17.51 21.01 -5.00
CA GLN A 555 -18.94 21.31 -5.16
C GLN A 555 -19.78 20.84 -3.97
N LYS A 556 -19.47 19.67 -3.38
CA LYS A 556 -20.25 19.10 -2.27
C LYS A 556 -19.93 19.68 -0.89
N LEU A 557 -18.84 20.43 -0.74
CA LEU A 557 -18.33 20.85 0.58
C LEU A 557 -18.11 22.37 0.71
N GLY A 558 -18.35 23.15 -0.34
CA GLY A 558 -18.29 24.61 -0.29
C GLY A 558 -16.91 25.20 0.00
N PHE A 559 -15.83 24.45 -0.22
CA PHE A 559 -14.47 24.94 0.02
C PHE A 559 -13.99 25.84 -1.13
N LYS A 560 -13.57 27.08 -0.79
CA LYS A 560 -13.02 28.04 -1.76
C LYS A 560 -11.53 27.86 -2.07
N GLU A 561 -10.81 27.01 -1.34
CA GLU A 561 -9.34 26.92 -1.49
C GLU A 561 -8.83 25.68 -2.22
N ASN A 562 -7.90 25.94 -3.13
CA ASN A 562 -7.19 25.03 -4.04
C ASN A 562 -6.22 24.02 -3.36
N TRP A 563 -6.45 23.70 -2.08
CA TRP A 563 -5.54 22.89 -1.25
C TRP A 563 -5.47 21.43 -1.70
N VAL A 564 -6.59 20.91 -2.22
CA VAL A 564 -6.70 19.55 -2.76
C VAL A 564 -5.84 19.42 -4.02
N TYR A 565 -5.92 20.38 -4.93
CA TYR A 565 -5.17 20.38 -6.18
C TYR A 565 -3.65 20.51 -5.97
N LYS A 566 -3.20 21.38 -5.05
CA LYS A 566 -1.77 21.52 -4.70
C LYS A 566 -1.20 20.27 -3.99
N GLY A 567 -1.98 19.63 -3.12
CA GLY A 567 -1.56 18.37 -2.48
C GLY A 567 -1.44 17.20 -3.47
N ILE A 568 -2.21 17.25 -4.54
CA ILE A 568 -2.26 16.23 -5.59
C ILE A 568 -1.16 16.42 -6.62
N GLN A 569 -0.89 17.65 -7.09
CA GLN A 569 0.28 17.91 -7.95
C GLN A 569 1.57 17.41 -7.30
N LYS A 570 1.68 17.58 -5.98
CA LYS A 570 2.80 17.12 -5.17
C LYS A 570 2.86 15.58 -5.00
N SER A 571 1.71 14.90 -5.09
CA SER A 571 1.62 13.43 -4.99
C SER A 571 1.78 12.74 -6.35
N ILE A 572 1.31 13.36 -7.44
CA ILE A 572 1.50 12.90 -8.82
C ILE A 572 2.93 13.15 -9.28
N SER A 573 3.60 14.22 -8.82
CA SER A 573 5.03 14.42 -9.09
C SER A 573 5.96 13.47 -8.29
N MET A 574 5.41 12.73 -7.32
CA MET A 574 6.13 11.78 -6.48
C MET A 574 6.01 10.32 -6.97
N VAL A 575 5.08 10.05 -7.91
CA VAL A 575 4.86 8.76 -8.58
C VAL A 575 5.39 8.88 -9.99
#